data_AF-A0A0D1XFL3-F1
#
_entry.id   AF-A0A0D1XFL3-F1
#
_cell.length_a   1.000
_cell.length_b   1.000
_cell.length_c   1.000
_cell.angle_alpha   90.00
_cell.angle_beta   90.00
_cell.angle_gamma   90.00
#
_symmetry.space_group_name_H-M   'P 1'
#
loop_
_entity.id
_entity.type
_entity.pdbx_description
1 polymer ?
#
loop_
_entity_poly.entity_id
_entity_poly.type
_entity_poly.pdbx_seq_one_letter_code
_entity_poly.pdbx_strand_id
1 'polypeptide(L)'
;MNKLSTSLLAITVAVSSFAIPPVHAASSSASVKQTTKPNYIMDYGLTVVIDDEIIDYKQKPAIHNGYIMLPVKAYLEDFGYTVTWNQKTKQLHAKDDTDELTLTLDRSAAIFNGEKVVYSAPVMMINNTIYAPAAFISDALYRDMEYYEDEDVLHIY
;
A
#
# COMPACT_ATOMS: atom_id res chain seq x y z
N MET A 1 -16.54 -27.32 -66.35
CA MET A 1 -17.06 -26.76 -65.08
C MET A 1 -16.71 -25.28 -65.12
N ASN A 2 -17.44 -24.38 -65.78
CA ASN A 2 -18.83 -23.92 -65.56
C ASN A 2 -19.07 -23.68 -64.05
N LYS A 3 -19.47 -22.52 -63.54
CA LYS A 3 -19.88 -21.22 -64.09
C LYS A 3 -20.22 -20.32 -62.86
N LEU A 4 -20.19 -18.98 -63.04
CA LEU A 4 -21.02 -17.95 -62.36
C LEU A 4 -20.44 -17.07 -61.23
N SER A 5 -20.44 -15.78 -61.60
CA SER A 5 -20.46 -14.54 -60.82
C SER A 5 -21.75 -14.37 -60.00
N THR A 6 -21.68 -13.76 -58.80
CA THR A 6 -22.73 -12.86 -58.25
C THR A 6 -22.18 -12.16 -56.99
N SER A 7 -21.87 -10.86 -57.08
CA SER A 7 -22.68 -9.76 -56.53
C SER A 7 -22.69 -9.68 -55.00
N LEU A 8 -21.88 -8.78 -54.43
CA LEU A 8 -22.10 -8.30 -53.06
C LEU A 8 -22.79 -6.93 -53.16
N LEU A 9 -24.04 -6.91 -52.69
CA LEU A 9 -24.89 -5.74 -52.57
C LEU A 9 -24.27 -4.72 -51.59
N ALA A 10 -24.36 -3.45 -51.95
CA ALA A 10 -24.19 -2.33 -51.04
C ALA A 10 -25.33 -2.31 -50.00
N ILE A 11 -25.01 -2.15 -48.72
CA ILE A 11 -25.98 -1.77 -47.68
C ILE A 11 -25.40 -0.59 -46.89
N THR A 12 -25.83 0.60 -47.36
CA THR A 12 -26.23 1.80 -46.62
C THR A 12 -25.60 2.10 -45.26
N VAL A 13 -24.90 3.23 -45.22
CA VAL A 13 -24.62 4.02 -44.01
C VAL A 13 -25.93 4.53 -43.43
N ALA A 14 -26.30 4.08 -42.23
CA ALA A 14 -27.31 4.74 -41.41
C ALA A 14 -26.60 5.51 -40.30
N VAL A 15 -26.48 6.82 -40.49
CA VAL A 15 -26.15 7.77 -39.42
C VAL A 15 -27.41 7.94 -38.57
N SER A 16 -27.51 7.21 -37.46
CA SER A 16 -28.50 7.52 -36.43
C SER A 16 -27.86 8.50 -35.44
N SER A 17 -28.19 9.77 -35.62
CA SER A 17 -27.84 10.85 -34.70
C SER A 17 -28.52 10.62 -33.36
N PHE A 18 -27.80 10.12 -32.36
CA PHE A 18 -28.17 10.33 -30.96
C PHE A 18 -27.61 11.68 -30.51
N ALA A 19 -28.49 12.69 -30.47
CA ALA A 19 -28.23 13.92 -29.77
C ALA A 19 -28.28 13.63 -28.26
N ILE A 20 -27.11 13.65 -27.61
CA ILE A 20 -27.03 13.60 -26.15
C ILE A 20 -27.17 15.06 -25.65
N PRO A 21 -28.16 15.38 -24.79
CA PRO A 21 -28.25 16.71 -24.19
C PRO A 21 -27.01 16.97 -23.32
N PRO A 22 -26.55 18.24 -23.17
CA PRO A 22 -25.45 18.54 -22.28
C PRO A 22 -25.85 18.19 -20.85
N VAL A 23 -25.31 17.06 -20.35
CA VAL A 23 -25.36 16.75 -18.92
C VAL A 23 -24.58 17.84 -18.20
N HIS A 24 -25.28 18.64 -17.41
CA HIS A 24 -24.66 19.42 -16.35
C HIS A 24 -24.13 18.42 -15.33
N ALA A 25 -22.92 17.94 -15.56
CA ALA A 25 -22.20 17.08 -14.65
C ALA A 25 -20.77 17.62 -14.49
N ALA A 26 -20.41 17.80 -13.23
CA ALA A 26 -19.04 17.93 -12.75
C ALA A 26 -18.31 19.23 -13.11
N SER A 27 -18.57 20.30 -12.35
CA SER A 27 -17.44 21.00 -11.74
C SER A 27 -17.02 20.23 -10.49
N SER A 28 -16.42 19.05 -10.70
CA SER A 28 -15.50 18.50 -9.71
C SER A 28 -14.18 19.20 -9.96
N SER A 29 -13.84 20.14 -9.10
CA SER A 29 -12.55 20.81 -9.05
C SER A 29 -11.45 19.78 -8.73
N ALA A 30 -11.01 19.04 -9.74
CA ALA A 30 -9.82 18.22 -9.68
C ALA A 30 -8.68 18.96 -10.39
N SER A 31 -7.85 19.65 -9.63
CA SER A 31 -6.41 19.80 -9.92
C SER A 31 -5.68 20.37 -8.71
N VAL A 32 -5.27 19.50 -7.81
CA VAL A 32 -3.95 19.65 -7.19
C VAL A 32 -3.10 18.48 -7.67
N LYS A 33 -2.34 18.74 -8.73
CA LYS A 33 -1.14 17.96 -9.04
C LYS A 33 -0.09 18.36 -8.02
N GLN A 34 0.10 17.57 -6.97
CA GLN A 34 1.27 17.70 -6.11
C GLN A 34 2.25 16.58 -6.42
N THR A 35 2.92 16.71 -7.56
CA THR A 35 4.23 16.09 -7.76
C THR A 35 5.25 16.97 -7.07
N THR A 36 5.45 16.74 -5.78
CA THR A 36 6.63 17.20 -5.05
C THR A 36 7.35 15.96 -4.55
N LYS A 37 8.67 15.91 -4.74
CA LYS A 37 9.56 14.93 -4.12
C LYS A 37 9.14 14.72 -2.65
N PRO A 38 9.11 13.48 -2.13
CA PRO A 38 8.63 13.23 -0.78
C PRO A 38 9.42 14.08 0.19
N ASN A 39 8.71 14.88 0.98
CA ASN A 39 9.32 15.68 2.03
C ASN A 39 9.40 14.77 3.25
N TYR A 40 10.61 14.36 3.61
CA TYR A 40 10.84 13.49 4.76
C TYR A 40 10.78 14.33 6.03
N ILE A 41 9.71 14.19 6.82
CA ILE A 41 9.68 14.72 8.18
C ILE A 41 9.99 13.56 9.12
N MET A 42 11.23 13.51 9.61
CA MET A 42 11.59 12.58 10.68
C MET A 42 11.09 13.21 11.98
N ASP A 43 9.87 12.87 12.39
CA ASP A 43 9.39 13.24 13.71
C ASP A 43 9.94 12.25 14.75
N TYR A 44 10.73 12.77 15.68
CA TYR A 44 11.36 12.01 16.76
C TYR A 44 10.50 11.94 18.03
N GLY A 45 9.28 12.52 18.02
CA GLY A 45 8.33 12.53 19.14
C GLY A 45 7.37 11.34 19.20
N LEU A 46 7.27 10.54 18.14
CA LEU A 46 6.33 9.42 18.08
C LEU A 46 6.72 8.29 19.05
N THR A 47 5.86 8.06 20.05
CA THR A 47 5.95 6.92 20.96
C THR A 47 5.09 5.77 20.42
N VAL A 48 5.63 4.56 20.44
CA VAL A 48 4.89 3.34 20.06
C VAL A 48 4.77 2.45 21.27
N VAL A 49 3.53 2.07 21.58
CA VAL A 49 3.17 1.18 22.67
C VAL A 49 2.56 -0.08 22.07
N ILE A 50 3.11 -1.24 22.43
CA ILE A 50 2.60 -2.56 22.03
C ILE A 50 2.27 -3.32 23.30
N ASP A 51 1.02 -3.78 23.46
CA ASP A 51 0.56 -4.52 24.65
C ASP A 51 0.97 -3.83 25.98
N ASP A 52 0.74 -2.51 26.05
CA ASP A 52 1.08 -1.62 27.17
C ASP A 52 2.60 -1.43 27.44
N GLU A 53 3.48 -1.95 26.57
CA GLU A 53 4.92 -1.74 26.65
C GLU A 53 5.39 -0.67 25.65
N ILE A 54 6.13 0.33 26.16
CA ILE A 54 6.78 1.32 25.30
C ILE A 54 7.96 0.65 24.59
N ILE A 55 7.93 0.65 23.27
CA ILE A 55 8.97 -0.01 22.48
C ILE A 55 10.06 0.98 22.06
N ASP A 56 11.30 0.68 22.44
CA ASP A 56 12.47 1.47 22.07
C ASP A 56 13.29 0.78 20.98
N TYR A 57 12.79 0.82 19.75
CA TYR A 57 13.54 0.29 18.61
C TYR A 57 14.80 1.11 18.32
N LYS A 58 15.89 0.39 17.99
CA LYS A 58 17.13 1.00 17.49
C LYS A 58 16.88 1.85 16.24
N GLN A 59 15.99 1.41 15.37
CA GLN A 59 15.49 2.24 14.27
C GLN A 59 14.12 2.77 14.67
N LYS A 60 14.04 4.08 14.84
CA LYS A 60 12.81 4.71 15.30
C LYS A 60 11.70 4.58 14.25
N PRO A 61 10.44 4.46 14.69
CA PRO A 61 9.27 4.79 13.89
C PRO A 61 9.44 6.15 13.20
N ALA A 62 8.78 6.35 12.07
CA ALA A 62 8.84 7.60 11.33
C ALA A 62 7.48 7.93 10.72
N ILE A 63 7.15 9.22 10.62
CA ILE A 63 5.98 9.65 9.85
C ILE A 63 6.44 9.99 8.43
N HIS A 64 5.84 9.36 7.42
CA HIS A 64 6.19 9.59 6.02
C HIS A 64 4.93 9.86 5.20
N ASN A 65 4.83 11.05 4.60
CA ASN A 65 3.67 11.50 3.83
C ASN A 65 2.33 11.30 4.58
N GLY A 66 2.31 11.53 5.90
CA GLY A 66 1.13 11.36 6.74
C GLY A 66 0.84 9.92 7.16
N TYR A 67 1.74 8.97 6.88
CA TYR A 67 1.63 7.59 7.35
C TYR A 67 2.65 7.32 8.44
N ILE A 68 2.21 6.72 9.55
CA ILE A 68 3.12 6.17 10.54
C ILE A 68 3.78 4.92 9.95
N MET A 69 5.10 4.91 9.92
CA MET A 69 5.94 3.87 9.34
C MET A 69 6.72 3.19 10.45
N LEU A 70 6.63 1.86 10.52
CA LEU A 70 7.34 1.05 11.51
C LEU A 70 8.47 0.25 10.85
N PRO A 71 9.61 0.05 11.56
CA PRO A 71 10.68 -0.82 11.10
C PRO A 71 10.19 -2.26 11.08
N VAL A 72 9.87 -2.76 9.87
CA VAL A 72 9.17 -4.05 9.68
C VAL A 72 9.85 -5.19 10.40
N LYS A 73 11.18 -5.26 10.29
CA LYS A 73 11.95 -6.36 10.88
C LYS A 73 11.80 -6.40 12.40
N ALA A 74 12.03 -5.27 13.06
CA ALA A 74 11.99 -5.21 14.53
C ALA A 74 10.57 -5.49 15.03
N TYR A 75 9.57 -4.88 14.40
CA TYR A 75 8.17 -5.11 14.74
C TYR A 75 7.76 -6.58 14.60
N LEU A 76 8.06 -7.24 13.47
CA LEU A 76 7.68 -8.64 13.27
C LEU A 76 8.46 -9.60 14.19
N GLU A 77 9.73 -9.31 14.48
CA GLU A 77 10.54 -10.13 15.40
C GLU A 77 9.99 -10.11 16.83
N ASP A 78 9.40 -8.99 17.29
CA ASP A 78 8.74 -8.91 18.60
C ASP A 78 7.54 -9.87 18.71
N PHE A 79 6.86 -10.13 17.58
CA PHE A 79 5.76 -11.09 17.49
C PHE A 79 6.22 -12.52 17.10
N GLY A 80 7.52 -12.80 17.19
CA GLY A 80 8.07 -14.15 17.01
C GLY A 80 8.32 -14.57 15.55
N TYR A 81 8.18 -13.66 14.59
CA TYR A 81 8.47 -13.97 13.19
C TYR A 81 9.99 -14.03 12.95
N THR A 82 10.41 -15.01 12.17
CA THR A 82 11.72 -15.00 11.55
C THR A 82 11.67 -14.19 10.25
N VAL A 83 12.50 -13.15 10.17
CA VAL A 83 12.50 -12.22 9.02
C VAL A 83 13.76 -12.39 8.17
N THR A 84 13.56 -12.57 6.87
CA THR A 84 14.63 -12.69 5.86
C THR A 84 14.45 -11.66 4.75
N TRP A 85 15.57 -11.18 4.21
CA TRP A 85 15.59 -10.24 3.10
C TRP A 85 16.23 -10.87 1.87
N ASN A 86 15.49 -10.89 0.76
CA ASN A 86 16.00 -11.27 -0.55
C ASN A 86 16.32 -10.01 -1.38
N GLN A 87 17.61 -9.71 -1.48
CA GLN A 87 18.09 -8.53 -2.20
C GLN A 87 17.84 -8.60 -3.72
N LYS A 88 17.77 -9.80 -4.30
CA LYS A 88 17.56 -10.00 -5.74
C LYS A 88 16.12 -9.72 -6.13
N THR A 89 15.16 -10.24 -5.37
CA THR A 89 13.73 -10.04 -5.62
C THR A 89 13.19 -8.79 -4.95
N LYS A 90 13.98 -8.13 -4.09
CA LYS A 90 13.57 -6.98 -3.27
C LYS A 90 12.40 -7.32 -2.36
N GLN A 91 12.43 -8.53 -1.80
CA GLN A 91 11.37 -9.05 -0.94
C GLN A 91 11.85 -9.28 0.47
N LEU A 92 11.05 -8.82 1.43
CA LEU A 92 11.15 -9.23 2.82
C LEU A 92 10.14 -10.35 3.03
N HIS A 93 10.62 -11.47 3.55
CA HIS A 93 9.80 -12.63 3.87
C HIS A 93 9.90 -12.86 5.37
N ALA A 94 8.75 -12.84 6.04
CA ALA A 94 8.60 -13.08 7.45
C ALA A 94 7.70 -14.28 7.66
N LYS A 95 8.06 -15.14 8.61
CA LYS A 95 7.31 -16.35 8.91
C LYS A 95 7.38 -16.71 10.38
N ASP A 96 6.28 -17.14 10.95
CA ASP A 96 6.23 -17.85 12.24
C ASP A 96 5.77 -19.32 12.04
N ASP A 97 5.28 -19.97 13.09
CA ASP A 97 4.80 -21.36 13.02
C ASP A 97 3.52 -21.54 12.18
N THR A 98 2.72 -20.49 12.04
CA THR A 98 1.37 -20.51 11.44
C THR A 98 1.27 -19.66 10.18
N ASP A 99 1.82 -18.46 10.22
CA ASP A 99 1.59 -17.39 9.27
C ASP A 99 2.85 -17.03 8.46
N GLU A 100 2.63 -16.57 7.23
CA GLU A 100 3.66 -16.15 6.30
C GLU A 100 3.30 -14.82 5.66
N LEU A 101 4.24 -13.87 5.72
CA LEU A 101 4.12 -12.54 5.13
C LEU A 101 5.26 -12.28 4.16
N THR A 102 4.92 -11.91 2.92
CA THR A 102 5.88 -11.44 1.92
C THR A 102 5.59 -10.00 1.52
N LEU A 103 6.54 -9.12 1.79
CA LEU A 103 6.55 -7.72 1.38
C LEU A 103 7.49 -7.53 0.21
N THR A 104 7.11 -6.68 -0.75
CA THR A 104 8.00 -6.25 -1.84
C THR A 104 8.28 -4.77 -1.70
N LEU A 105 9.56 -4.37 -1.78
CA LEU A 105 9.96 -2.97 -1.71
C LEU A 105 9.27 -2.14 -2.80
N ASP A 106 8.92 -0.90 -2.46
CA ASP A 106 8.23 0.07 -3.33
C ASP A 106 6.86 -0.41 -3.85
N ARG A 107 6.23 -1.35 -3.14
CA ARG A 107 4.87 -1.82 -3.42
C ARG A 107 3.94 -1.50 -2.25
N SER A 108 2.70 -1.15 -2.60
CA SER A 108 1.58 -0.98 -1.65
C SER A 108 0.72 -2.26 -1.57
N ALA A 109 1.35 -3.42 -1.71
CA ALA A 109 0.70 -4.71 -1.63
C ALA A 109 1.65 -5.75 -1.05
N ALA A 110 1.09 -6.69 -0.31
CA ALA A 110 1.78 -7.82 0.31
C ALA A 110 1.06 -9.12 -0.03
N ILE A 111 1.74 -10.24 0.21
CA ILE A 111 1.14 -11.56 0.22
C ILE A 111 1.14 -12.05 1.67
N PHE A 112 -0.03 -12.30 2.23
CA PHE A 112 -0.21 -12.85 3.57
C PHE A 112 -0.93 -14.20 3.43
N ASN A 113 -0.31 -15.28 3.89
CA ASN A 113 -0.84 -16.64 3.76
C ASN A 113 -1.31 -17.02 2.34
N GLY A 114 -0.59 -16.51 1.32
CA GLY A 114 -0.90 -16.73 -0.09
C GLY A 114 -1.94 -15.77 -0.67
N GLU A 115 -2.60 -14.95 0.15
CA GLU A 115 -3.58 -13.96 -0.28
C GLU A 115 -2.96 -12.57 -0.45
N LYS A 116 -3.43 -11.82 -1.45
CA LYS A 116 -2.93 -10.48 -1.71
C LYS A 116 -3.67 -9.45 -0.86
N VAL A 117 -2.92 -8.73 -0.03
CA VAL A 117 -3.39 -7.60 0.79
C VAL A 117 -2.89 -6.29 0.19
N VAL A 118 -3.74 -5.27 0.08
CA VAL A 118 -3.42 -3.96 -0.49
C VAL A 118 -3.60 -2.89 0.57
N TYR A 119 -2.71 -1.90 0.59
CA TYR A 119 -2.68 -0.84 1.60
C TYR A 119 -2.35 0.52 0.98
N SER A 120 -2.50 1.59 1.77
CA SER A 120 -2.55 2.98 1.27
C SER A 120 -1.19 3.61 0.98
N ALA A 121 -0.08 3.06 1.50
CA ALA A 121 1.27 3.58 1.29
C ALA A 121 2.30 2.47 1.05
N PRO A 122 3.31 2.65 0.19
CA PRO A 122 4.22 1.56 -0.15
C PRO A 122 5.19 1.21 0.98
N VAL A 123 5.71 -0.02 0.96
CA VAL A 123 6.89 -0.40 1.75
C VAL A 123 8.11 0.35 1.23
N MET A 124 8.91 0.91 2.14
CA MET A 124 10.04 1.79 1.81
C MET A 124 11.34 1.33 2.45
N MET A 125 12.46 1.73 1.86
CA MET A 125 13.78 1.59 2.47
C MET A 125 14.29 2.97 2.88
N ILE A 126 14.53 3.15 4.18
CA ILE A 126 15.05 4.38 4.77
C ILE A 126 16.28 4.01 5.58
N ASN A 127 17.45 4.58 5.25
CA ASN A 127 18.72 4.32 5.93
C ASN A 127 19.01 2.82 6.15
N ASN A 128 18.88 2.01 5.10
CA ASN A 128 19.07 0.55 5.11
C ASN A 128 18.06 -0.25 5.95
N THR A 129 16.99 0.36 6.45
CA THR A 129 15.90 -0.32 7.15
C THR A 129 14.64 -0.30 6.31
N ILE A 130 13.93 -1.42 6.30
CA ILE A 130 12.65 -1.56 5.61
C ILE A 130 11.53 -1.11 6.54
N TYR A 131 10.71 -0.22 6.04
CA TYR A 131 9.58 0.37 6.72
C TYR A 131 8.28 0.05 5.99
N ALA A 132 7.22 -0.18 6.74
CA ALA A 132 5.89 -0.35 6.20
C ALA A 132 4.88 0.45 7.03
N PRO A 133 3.71 0.81 6.47
CA PRO A 133 2.68 1.52 7.23
C PRO A 133 2.26 0.69 8.45
N ALA A 134 2.19 1.32 9.62
CA ALA A 134 1.81 0.68 10.88
C ALA A 134 0.47 -0.04 10.74
N ALA A 135 -0.54 0.66 10.21
CA ALA A 135 -1.87 0.10 9.96
C ALA A 135 -1.84 -1.19 9.13
N PHE A 136 -0.94 -1.28 8.15
CA PHE A 136 -0.83 -2.49 7.34
C PHE A 136 -0.21 -3.66 8.12
N ILE A 137 0.92 -3.43 8.81
CA ILE A 137 1.58 -4.53 9.53
C ILE A 137 0.83 -4.94 10.79
N SER A 138 0.05 -4.03 11.40
CA SER A 138 -0.88 -4.37 12.48
C SER A 138 -2.05 -5.20 11.95
N ASP A 139 -2.70 -4.79 10.85
CA ASP A 139 -3.80 -5.55 10.22
C ASP A 139 -3.35 -6.95 9.77
N ALA A 140 -2.15 -7.07 9.20
CA ALA A 140 -1.57 -8.35 8.81
C ALA A 140 -1.35 -9.31 10.00
N LEU A 141 -1.19 -8.78 11.21
CA LEU A 141 -1.07 -9.56 12.45
C LEU A 141 -2.38 -9.64 13.24
N TYR A 142 -3.51 -9.20 12.66
CA TYR A 142 -4.80 -9.11 13.33
C TYR A 142 -4.78 -8.27 14.62
N ARG A 143 -3.97 -7.20 14.62
CA ARG A 143 -3.79 -6.28 15.74
C ARG A 143 -4.60 -5.01 15.53
N ASP A 144 -5.23 -4.55 16.60
CA ASP A 144 -5.92 -3.26 16.62
C ASP A 144 -4.91 -2.14 16.88
N MET A 145 -5.20 -0.94 16.38
CA MET A 145 -4.36 0.24 16.62
C MET A 145 -5.18 1.49 16.89
N GLU A 146 -4.63 2.34 17.76
CA GLU A 146 -5.19 3.66 18.06
C GLU A 146 -4.06 4.68 18.12
N TYR A 147 -4.19 5.79 17.40
CA TYR A 147 -3.21 6.88 17.40
C TYR A 147 -3.79 8.10 18.10
N TYR A 148 -3.12 8.53 19.16
CA TYR A 148 -3.45 9.72 19.93
C TYR A 148 -2.60 10.89 19.42
N GLU A 149 -3.17 11.68 18.51
CA GLU A 149 -2.48 12.79 17.81
C GLU A 149 -1.97 13.88 18.77
N ASP A 150 -2.73 14.19 19.84
CA ASP A 150 -2.34 15.21 20.81
C ASP A 150 -1.09 14.84 21.63
N GLU A 151 -0.77 13.54 21.71
CA GLU A 151 0.33 12.99 22.51
C GLU A 151 1.45 12.38 21.64
N ASP A 152 1.24 12.31 20.33
CA ASP A 152 2.08 11.56 19.39
C ASP A 152 2.34 10.12 19.85
N VAL A 153 1.30 9.43 20.30
CA VAL A 153 1.39 8.04 20.77
C VAL A 153 0.55 7.12 19.90
N LEU A 154 1.18 6.07 19.35
CA LEU A 154 0.51 4.96 18.69
C LEU A 154 0.43 3.77 19.65
N HIS A 155 -0.78 3.35 20.01
CA HIS A 155 -1.06 2.11 20.70
C HIS A 155 -1.40 1.00 19.70
N ILE A 156 -0.89 -0.20 19.96
CA ILE A 156 -1.17 -1.41 19.22
C ILE A 156 -1.59 -2.50 20.23
N TYR A 157 -2.79 -3.06 20.07
CA TYR A 157 -3.46 -4.02 20.99
C TYR A 157 -3.76 -5.37 20.35
#